data_AF-A0A6A4L6D2-F1
#
_entry.id   AF-A0A6A4L6D2-F1
#
_cell.length_a   1.000
_cell.length_b   1.000
_cell.length_c   1.000
_cell.angle_alpha   90.00
_cell.angle_beta   90.00
_cell.angle_gamma   90.00
#
_symmetry.space_group_name_H-M   'P 1'
#
loop_
_entity.id
_entity.type
_entity.pdbx_description
1 polymer ?
#
loop_
_entity_poly.entity_id
_entity_poly.type
_entity_poly.pdbx_seq_one_letter_code
_entity_poly.pdbx_strand_id
1 'polypeptide(L)'
;MGLLSTLVWDWGEFEPLRGRDVMGTDGLLDNMFSEDICHIVKMITESSSEPEQAAWAIAEHAYNNSVDSLAPTPFTQAAVMAGKDRLGGKADDITVIVAYVVVK
;
A
#
# COMPACT_ATOMS: atom_id res chain seq x y z
N MET A 1 8.71 -2.24 -29.71
CA MET A 1 9.71 -2.26 -28.63
C MET A 1 9.22 -1.28 -27.57
N GLY A 2 8.80 -1.79 -26.41
CA GLY A 2 8.13 -1.03 -25.35
C GLY A 2 6.88 -1.77 -24.85
N LEU A 3 7.09 -2.86 -24.11
CA LEU A 3 6.03 -3.55 -23.38
C LEU A 3 5.65 -2.68 -22.18
N LEU A 4 4.41 -2.19 -22.16
CA LEU A 4 3.74 -1.71 -20.96
C LEU A 4 3.17 -2.94 -20.25
N SER A 5 3.73 -3.29 -19.11
CA SER A 5 3.12 -4.23 -18.16
C SER A 5 3.52 -3.81 -16.76
N THR A 6 2.51 -3.61 -15.89
CA THR A 6 2.40 -3.92 -14.45
C THR A 6 1.19 -3.12 -13.94
N LEU A 7 0.03 -3.63 -13.50
CA LEU A 7 -0.58 -4.95 -13.39
C LEU A 7 -2.10 -4.72 -13.53
N VAL A 8 -2.75 -5.57 -14.32
CA VAL A 8 -4.21 -5.69 -14.41
C VAL A 8 -4.65 -6.58 -13.25
N TRP A 9 -5.69 -6.17 -12.51
CA TRP A 9 -6.37 -7.05 -11.57
C TRP A 9 -6.98 -8.21 -12.38
N ASP A 10 -6.36 -9.38 -12.31
CA ASP A 10 -6.85 -10.60 -12.92
C ASP A 10 -8.08 -11.07 -12.14
N TRP A 11 -9.22 -11.24 -12.82
CA TRP A 11 -10.38 -11.96 -12.28
C TRP A 11 -10.12 -13.48 -12.29
N GLY A 12 -8.92 -13.89 -11.89
CA GLY A 12 -8.56 -15.27 -11.64
C GLY A 12 -9.06 -15.65 -10.25
N GLU A 13 -9.64 -16.84 -10.14
CA GLU A 13 -10.17 -17.37 -8.89
C GLU A 13 -9.13 -17.22 -7.76
N PHE A 14 -9.54 -16.49 -6.72
CA PHE A 14 -8.76 -16.31 -5.50
C PHE A 14 -8.66 -17.66 -4.80
N GLU A 15 -7.54 -18.36 -4.99
CA GLU A 15 -7.21 -19.63 -4.35
C GLU A 15 -6.13 -19.38 -3.27
N PRO A 16 -6.48 -18.83 -2.09
CA PRO A 16 -5.50 -18.53 -1.08
C PRO A 16 -5.12 -19.83 -0.35
N LEU A 17 -4.14 -20.55 -0.88
CA LEU A 17 -3.55 -21.70 -0.19
C LEU A 17 -2.82 -21.26 1.09
N ARG A 18 -2.33 -20.03 1.21
CA ARG A 18 -1.84 -19.36 2.44
C ARG A 18 -1.42 -17.95 2.03
N GLY A 19 -1.96 -16.90 2.67
CA GLY A 19 -1.83 -15.53 2.15
C GLY A 19 -1.72 -14.45 3.22
N ARG A 20 -1.23 -13.29 2.79
CA ARG A 20 -1.18 -12.03 3.55
C ARG A 20 -1.69 -10.95 2.62
N ASP A 21 -2.96 -10.61 2.76
CA ASP A 21 -3.62 -9.66 1.86
C ASP A 21 -3.76 -8.31 2.56
N VAL A 22 -3.46 -7.25 1.83
CA VAL A 22 -3.64 -5.86 2.28
C VAL A 22 -4.61 -5.17 1.33
N MET A 23 -5.62 -4.55 1.90
CA MET A 23 -6.58 -3.70 1.18
C MET A 23 -6.65 -2.35 1.88
N GLY A 24 -7.02 -1.29 1.16
CA GLY A 24 -7.19 0.02 1.74
C GLY A 24 -7.86 1.02 0.81
N THR A 25 -8.10 2.23 1.31
CA THR A 25 -8.62 3.37 0.53
C THR A 25 -7.55 3.97 -0.37
N ASP A 26 -7.94 4.88 -1.25
CA ASP A 26 -7.00 5.69 -2.03
C ASP A 26 -6.07 6.51 -1.12
N GLY A 27 -6.54 6.96 0.06
CA GLY A 27 -5.67 7.58 1.07
C GLY A 27 -4.44 6.75 1.46
N LEU A 28 -4.54 5.42 1.47
CA LEU A 28 -3.37 4.54 1.62
C LEU A 28 -2.50 4.57 0.35
N LEU A 29 -3.10 4.26 -0.80
CA LEU A 29 -2.39 4.01 -2.05
C LEU A 29 -1.80 5.29 -2.67
N ASP A 30 -2.31 6.46 -2.30
CA ASP A 30 -1.77 7.76 -2.68
C ASP A 30 -0.52 8.13 -1.88
N ASN A 31 -0.36 7.55 -0.69
CA ASN A 31 0.69 7.90 0.27
C ASN A 31 1.72 6.79 0.51
N MET A 32 1.52 5.58 -0.01
CA MET A 32 2.49 4.48 0.10
C MET A 32 2.60 3.66 -1.18
N PHE A 33 3.84 3.34 -1.56
CA PHE A 33 4.10 2.40 -2.66
C PHE A 33 3.77 0.97 -2.22
N SER A 34 3.31 0.15 -3.17
CA SER A 34 2.97 -1.25 -2.90
C SER A 34 4.17 -2.04 -2.38
N GLU A 35 5.38 -1.70 -2.83
CA GLU A 35 6.64 -2.29 -2.39
C GLU A 35 6.90 -2.03 -0.89
N ASP A 36 6.64 -0.81 -0.41
CA ASP A 36 6.80 -0.45 0.99
C ASP A 36 5.77 -1.16 1.87
N ILE A 37 4.52 -1.24 1.40
CA ILE A 37 3.46 -2.02 2.07
C ILE A 37 3.88 -3.48 2.21
N CYS A 38 4.33 -4.11 1.12
CA CYS A 38 4.81 -5.49 1.12
C CYS A 38 6.01 -5.69 2.07
N HIS A 39 6.92 -4.72 2.14
CA HIS A 39 8.07 -4.78 3.04
C HIS A 39 7.64 -4.79 4.51
N ILE A 40 6.72 -3.90 4.90
CA ILE A 40 6.17 -3.85 6.27
C ILE A 40 5.48 -5.17 6.64
N VAL A 41 4.61 -5.69 5.76
CA VAL A 41 3.91 -6.97 5.98
C VAL A 41 4.90 -8.11 6.19
N LYS A 42 5.96 -8.15 5.39
CA LYS A 42 7.01 -9.18 5.50
C LYS A 42 7.72 -9.10 6.86
N MET A 43 8.18 -7.93 7.26
CA MET A 43 8.86 -7.73 8.55
C MET A 43 8.00 -8.14 9.74
N ILE A 44 6.73 -7.73 9.75
CA ILE A 44 5.80 -8.03 10.84
C ILE A 44 5.39 -9.51 10.85
N THR A 45 5.27 -10.13 9.68
CA THR A 45 4.97 -11.57 9.61
C THR A 45 6.15 -12.41 10.13
N GLU A 46 7.39 -12.00 9.85
CA GLU A 46 8.60 -12.66 10.35
C GLU A 46 8.71 -12.61 11.89
N SER A 47 8.15 -11.59 12.54
CA SER A 47 8.06 -11.50 14.00
C SER A 47 6.89 -12.27 14.62
N SER A 48 6.15 -13.08 13.83
CA SER A 48 4.93 -13.79 14.27
C SER A 48 3.86 -12.86 14.86
N SER A 49 3.79 -11.62 14.36
CA SER A 49 2.85 -10.61 14.83
C SER A 49 1.46 -10.75 14.20
N GLU A 50 0.44 -10.31 14.94
CA GLU A 50 -0.97 -10.29 14.53
C GLU A 50 -1.23 -9.35 13.34
N PRO A 51 -2.24 -9.64 12.48
CA PRO A 51 -2.57 -8.81 11.31
C PRO A 51 -2.91 -7.36 11.68
N GLU A 52 -3.46 -7.12 12.87
CA GLU A 52 -3.74 -5.79 13.38
C GLU A 52 -2.48 -4.91 13.50
N GLN A 53 -1.34 -5.50 13.90
CA GLN A 53 -0.08 -4.77 13.99
C GLN A 53 0.42 -4.36 12.60
N ALA A 54 0.23 -5.21 11.60
CA ALA A 54 0.55 -4.88 10.21
C ALA A 54 -0.36 -3.75 9.70
N ALA A 55 -1.67 -3.84 9.96
CA ALA A 55 -2.62 -2.81 9.56
C ALA A 55 -2.27 -1.45 10.19
N TRP A 56 -1.94 -1.44 11.49
CA TRP A 56 -1.54 -0.23 12.20
C TRP A 56 -0.25 0.37 11.64
N ALA A 57 0.80 -0.44 11.47
CA ALA A 57 2.08 0.03 10.95
C ALA A 57 1.94 0.63 9.54
N ILE A 58 1.15 -0.01 8.68
CA ILE A 58 0.86 0.51 7.33
C ILE A 58 0.08 1.82 7.42
N ALA A 59 -0.98 1.88 8.25
CA ALA A 59 -1.78 3.09 8.39
C ALA A 59 -0.97 4.27 8.95
N GLU A 60 -0.10 4.02 9.93
CA GLU A 60 0.78 5.03 10.52
C GLU A 60 1.81 5.56 9.51
N HIS A 61 2.43 4.68 8.72
CA HIS A 61 3.33 5.09 7.64
C HIS A 61 2.61 5.93 6.58
N ALA A 62 1.43 5.49 6.14
CA ALA A 62 0.62 6.24 5.19
C ALA A 62 0.23 7.62 5.73
N TYR A 63 -0.16 7.69 7.02
CA TYR A 63 -0.50 8.94 7.68
C TYR A 63 0.70 9.89 7.74
N ASN A 64 1.87 9.40 8.18
CA ASN A 64 3.08 10.22 8.25
C ASN A 64 3.47 10.78 6.88
N ASN A 65 3.38 9.97 5.82
CA ASN A 65 3.60 10.43 4.45
C ASN A 65 2.54 11.46 4.03
N SER A 66 1.27 11.27 4.39
CA SER A 66 0.16 12.16 4.02
C SER A 66 0.30 13.58 4.54
N VAL A 67 0.93 13.75 5.71
CA VAL A 67 1.13 15.06 6.35
C VAL A 67 2.50 15.67 6.07
N ASP A 68 3.43 14.89 5.50
CA ASP A 68 4.76 15.39 5.12
C ASP A 68 4.69 16.14 3.79
N SER A 69 4.92 17.45 3.87
CA SER A 69 4.96 18.38 2.73
C SER A 69 6.06 18.10 1.69
N LEU A 70 7.02 17.22 1.99
CA LEU A 70 8.13 16.86 1.12
C LEU A 70 8.18 15.37 0.79
N ALA A 71 7.25 14.55 1.31
CA ALA A 71 7.24 13.12 1.05
C ALA A 71 7.08 12.83 -0.45
N PRO A 72 7.98 12.03 -1.05
CA PRO A 72 7.74 11.44 -2.35
C PRO A 72 6.72 10.30 -2.18
N THR A 73 5.58 10.42 -2.86
CA THR A 73 4.47 9.48 -2.74
C THR A 73 3.93 9.11 -4.12
N PRO A 74 3.16 8.01 -4.26
CA PRO A 74 2.48 7.70 -5.51
C PRO A 74 1.63 8.87 -6.06
N PHE A 75 0.97 9.62 -5.17
CA PHE A 75 0.19 10.80 -5.54
C PHE A 75 1.06 11.89 -6.20
N THR A 76 2.21 12.24 -5.61
CA THR A 76 3.09 13.26 -6.19
C THR A 76 3.72 12.78 -7.48
N GLN A 77 4.12 11.51 -7.55
CA GLN A 77 4.63 10.91 -8.78
C GLN A 77 3.59 10.97 -9.92
N ALA A 78 2.34 10.59 -9.65
CA ALA A 78 1.26 10.65 -10.62
C ALA A 78 0.95 12.08 -11.05
N ALA A 79 0.99 13.06 -10.12
CA ALA A 79 0.82 14.47 -10.43
C ALA A 79 1.91 14.98 -11.38
N VAL A 80 3.18 14.66 -11.12
CA VAL A 80 4.31 15.03 -11.98
C VAL A 80 4.18 14.42 -13.37
N MET A 81 3.81 13.14 -13.46
CA MET A 81 3.57 12.47 -14.74
C MET A 81 2.42 13.09 -15.53
N ALA A 82 1.43 13.67 -14.84
CA ALA A 82 0.33 14.41 -15.44
C ALA A 82 0.67 15.89 -15.72
N GLY A 83 1.92 16.32 -15.54
CA GLY A 83 2.36 17.71 -15.76
C GLY A 83 1.85 18.70 -14.72
N LYS A 84 1.48 18.21 -13.53
CA LYS A 84 1.07 19.05 -12.39
C LYS A 84 2.22 19.14 -11.39
N ASP A 85 2.44 20.36 -10.89
CA ASP A 85 3.40 20.58 -9.81
C ASP A 85 2.70 20.37 -8.46
N ARG A 86 2.99 19.25 -7.81
CA ARG A 86 2.47 18.86 -6.49
C ARG A 86 3.64 18.29 -5.68
N LEU A 87 3.77 18.77 -4.45
CA LEU A 87 4.78 18.35 -3.49
C LEU A 87 4.10 17.86 -2.21
N GLY A 88 4.69 16.85 -1.57
CA GLY A 88 4.21 16.27 -0.32
C GLY A 88 3.04 15.30 -0.47
N GLY A 89 2.73 14.60 0.61
CA GLY A 89 1.63 13.66 0.66
C GLY A 89 0.26 14.28 0.44
N LYS A 90 -0.73 13.41 0.27
CA LYS A 90 -2.14 13.78 0.10
C LYS A 90 -2.86 13.54 1.42
N ALA A 91 -3.23 14.61 2.12
CA ALA A 91 -4.08 14.53 3.30
C ALA A 91 -5.46 13.96 2.91
N ASP A 92 -5.76 12.76 3.38
CA ASP A 92 -6.97 12.00 3.03
C ASP A 92 -7.32 10.99 4.13
N ASP A 93 -8.53 10.44 4.08
CA ASP A 93 -8.96 9.39 5.00
C ASP A 93 -8.25 8.06 4.66
N ILE A 94 -7.52 7.53 5.64
CA ILE A 94 -6.74 6.29 5.49
C ILE A 94 -7.47 5.16 6.19
N THR A 95 -7.85 4.14 5.43
CA THR A 95 -8.35 2.86 5.95
C THR A 95 -7.48 1.73 5.43
N VAL A 96 -7.08 0.82 6.33
CA VAL A 96 -6.25 -0.34 6.01
C VAL A 96 -6.90 -1.61 6.60
N ILE A 97 -7.01 -2.64 5.78
CA ILE A 97 -7.46 -3.98 6.17
C ILE A 97 -6.33 -4.96 5.85
N VAL A 98 -5.94 -5.76 6.84
CA VAL A 98 -4.97 -6.84 6.66
C VAL A 98 -5.63 -8.17 7.01
N ALA A 99 -5.54 -9.14 6.10
CA ALA A 99 -6.11 -10.47 6.26
C ALA A 99 -5.01 -11.53 6.17
N TYR A 100 -4.98 -12.43 7.15
CA TYR A 100 -4.08 -13.59 7.13
C TYR A 100 -4.89 -14.83 6.76
N VAL A 101 -4.68 -15.34 5.55
CA VAL A 101 -5.31 -16.60 5.14
C VAL A 101 -4.45 -17.77 5.61
N VAL A 102 -5.05 -18.64 6.42
CA VAL A 102 -4.42 -19.83 6.99
C VAL A 102 -5.15 -21.09 6.52
N VAL A 103 -4.40 -22.13 6.17
CA VAL A 103 -4.97 -23.46 5.92
C VAL A 103 -5.35 -24.08 7.26
N LYS A 104 -6.54 -24.67 7.32
CA LYS A 104 -6.95 -25.51 8.43
C LYS A 104 -6.53 -26.96 8.22
#